data_AF-A0A366HMQ8-F1
#
_entry.id   AF-A0A366HMQ8-F1
#
_cell.length_a   1.000
_cell.length_b   1.000
_cell.length_c   1.000
_cell.angle_alpha   90.00
_cell.angle_beta   90.00
_cell.angle_gamma   90.00
#
_symmetry.space_group_name_H-M   'P 1'
#
loop_
_entity.id
_entity.type
_entity.pdbx_description
1 polymer ?
#
loop_
_entity_poly.entity_id
_entity_poly.type
_entity_poly.pdbx_seq_one_letter_code
_entity_poly.pdbx_strand_id
1 'polypeptide(L)'
;MEQNFWRDRNLGQSIPISSLESYHFKSTQLQKAMADIDKLVKEYSDRLTYKRLLGDALTNASPEEIELDKAKANVDVGSQVFSEIEGRTDLTPQEKQQVYQGLVKAAVQDELNTTVDPATLLRGNSATSRFMTDYMNTYAKEYMDSVAKDTLKVAMKVKSQLPESVVGTEDTNPFSSSVINSNTISEGDKAKLRDICGEITKETIESSERNLPKLSPEAREFMKSALEPTAGNQKAMNTVVASTLLLRGASTSLFNGSAKLRQKDDTKDVGNLMLGANIAVQTYANFVNKPLGEQVSQGKPQDETVNNLRNEKGLGQTLSAYKAIAEGSQSIDRFVGLKRFDNRINELNDKKTQLEQNPTFGDKFKAFFQHGLKGVKGEIEKLQGKIDITTMAKDTMVQGKSLDELQKKLEGMKVDRAEFALAMESARNIVGLRRLEESMGNTPSMSDEQVNKALDTHARAKIEKEDLNPKIKEQEKIVKVREKLAPEEASHGQGHKQQQGTGTKIH
;
A
#
# COMPACT_ATOMS: atom_id res chain seq x y z
N MET A 1 30.41 48.33 -32.09
CA MET A 1 30.44 47.13 -31.22
C MET A 1 29.70 47.50 -29.94
N GLU A 2 28.38 47.41 -29.95
CA GLU A 2 27.53 47.58 -28.77
C GLU A 2 26.92 46.23 -28.45
N GLN A 3 27.29 45.64 -27.32
CA GLN A 3 26.69 44.41 -26.81
C GLN A 3 25.43 44.78 -26.02
N ASN A 4 24.27 44.40 -26.55
CA ASN A 4 22.99 44.54 -25.89
C ASN A 4 22.86 43.51 -24.76
N PHE A 5 22.95 43.97 -23.51
CA PHE A 5 22.60 43.20 -22.31
C PHE A 5 21.10 43.35 -22.01
N TRP A 6 20.36 42.24 -21.98
CA TRP A 6 19.02 42.20 -21.39
C TRP A 6 19.13 42.06 -19.87
N ARG A 7 18.59 43.03 -19.12
CA ARG A 7 18.49 42.99 -17.65
C ARG A 7 17.11 42.46 -17.25
N ASP A 8 17.08 41.29 -16.63
CA ASP A 8 15.90 40.81 -15.91
C ASP A 8 15.85 41.47 -14.51
N ARG A 9 14.67 41.93 -14.08
CA ARG A 9 14.54 42.95 -13.02
C ARG A 9 14.60 42.45 -11.57
N ASN A 10 14.88 41.17 -11.32
CA ASN A 10 14.73 40.63 -9.94
C ASN A 10 15.96 39.98 -9.28
N LEU A 11 17.10 39.80 -9.94
CA LEU A 11 18.33 39.39 -9.26
C LEU A 11 19.52 40.04 -9.98
N GLY A 12 20.30 40.86 -9.26
CA GLY A 12 21.42 41.64 -9.78
C GLY A 12 22.65 40.83 -10.20
N GLN A 13 22.47 39.74 -10.96
CA GLN A 13 23.54 38.97 -11.56
C GLN A 13 23.39 38.99 -13.09
N SER A 14 24.43 39.42 -13.79
CA SER A 14 24.55 39.30 -15.25
C SER A 14 24.64 37.82 -15.62
N ILE A 15 23.59 37.28 -16.21
CA ILE A 15 23.57 35.93 -16.77
C ILE A 15 24.41 35.95 -18.08
N PRO A 16 25.49 35.16 -18.20
CA PRO A 16 26.27 35.10 -19.43
C PRO A 16 25.38 34.67 -20.61
N ILE A 17 25.52 35.31 -21.79
CA ILE A 17 24.71 34.98 -22.99
C ILE A 17 24.80 33.48 -23.35
N SER A 18 25.95 32.83 -23.10
CA SER A 18 26.14 31.39 -23.28
C SER A 18 25.22 30.52 -22.40
N SER A 19 24.78 31.03 -21.25
CA SER A 19 23.83 30.34 -20.38
C SER A 19 22.37 30.57 -20.78
N LEU A 20 22.04 31.67 -21.48
CA LEU A 20 20.74 31.91 -22.11
C LEU A 20 20.54 31.05 -23.36
N GLU A 21 21.58 30.90 -24.19
CA GLU A 21 21.56 29.99 -25.34
C GLU A 21 21.46 28.52 -24.91
N SER A 22 22.16 28.14 -23.83
CA SER A 22 21.99 26.81 -23.20
C SER A 22 20.57 26.58 -22.67
N TYR A 23 19.94 27.61 -22.09
CA TYR A 23 18.57 27.53 -21.60
C TYR A 23 17.54 27.43 -22.72
N HIS A 24 17.68 28.24 -23.78
CA HIS A 24 16.80 28.19 -24.95
C HIS A 24 16.96 26.89 -25.73
N PHE A 25 18.19 26.38 -25.88
CA PHE A 25 18.44 25.09 -26.51
C PHE A 25 17.81 23.94 -25.72
N LYS A 26 17.98 23.93 -24.38
CA LYS A 26 17.32 22.94 -23.50
C LYS A 26 15.80 23.06 -23.54
N SER A 27 15.23 24.27 -23.54
CA SER A 27 13.77 24.44 -23.60
C SER A 27 13.20 23.99 -24.95
N THR A 28 13.91 24.23 -26.04
CA THR A 28 13.49 23.83 -27.40
C THR A 28 13.59 22.32 -27.60
N GLN A 29 14.64 21.68 -27.05
CA GLN A 29 14.74 20.22 -27.05
C GLN A 29 13.66 19.56 -26.17
N LEU A 30 13.36 20.14 -25.00
CA LEU A 30 12.30 19.64 -24.12
C LEU A 30 10.92 19.76 -24.77
N GLN A 31 10.63 20.89 -25.43
CA GLN A 31 9.39 21.09 -26.19
C GLN A 31 9.24 20.13 -27.36
N LYS A 32 10.34 19.84 -28.07
CA LYS A 32 10.34 18.87 -29.17
C LYS A 32 10.10 17.44 -28.66
N ALA A 33 10.76 17.03 -27.57
CA ALA A 33 10.54 15.73 -26.95
C ALA A 33 9.10 15.55 -26.46
N MET A 34 8.49 16.59 -25.87
CA MET A 34 7.07 16.57 -25.47
C MET A 34 6.12 16.44 -26.67
N ALA A 35 6.39 17.16 -27.77
CA ALA A 35 5.58 17.04 -28.98
C ALA A 35 5.68 15.65 -29.63
N ASP A 36 6.84 15.01 -29.55
CA ASP A 36 7.03 13.63 -30.03
C ASP A 36 6.27 12.63 -29.14
N ILE A 37 6.23 12.83 -27.81
CA ILE A 37 5.44 12.00 -26.89
C ILE A 37 3.93 12.16 -27.13
N ASP A 38 3.42 13.39 -27.27
CA ASP A 38 2.01 13.63 -27.52
C ASP A 38 1.55 12.99 -28.84
N LYS A 39 2.42 13.03 -29.86
CA LYS A 39 2.17 12.34 -31.13
C LYS A 39 2.05 10.83 -30.95
N LEU A 40 2.94 10.23 -30.17
CA LEU A 40 2.90 8.79 -29.88
C LEU A 40 1.69 8.40 -29.04
N VAL A 41 1.35 9.20 -28.02
CA VAL A 41 0.12 8.99 -27.24
C VAL A 41 -1.08 9.02 -28.17
N LYS A 42 -1.18 9.99 -29.07
CA LYS A 42 -2.29 10.04 -30.04
C LYS A 42 -2.35 8.81 -30.94
N GLU A 43 -1.21 8.43 -31.54
CA GLU A 43 -1.13 7.27 -32.44
C GLU A 43 -1.56 5.96 -31.77
N TYR A 44 -1.10 5.73 -30.55
CA TYR A 44 -1.46 4.53 -29.79
C TYR A 44 -2.87 4.63 -29.18
N SER A 45 -3.33 5.82 -28.78
CA SER A 45 -4.71 6.04 -28.34
C SER A 45 -5.69 5.66 -29.45
N ASP A 46 -5.48 6.11 -30.68
CA ASP A 46 -6.36 5.77 -31.83
C ASP A 46 -6.47 4.26 -32.11
N ARG A 47 -5.52 3.46 -31.60
CA ARG A 47 -5.52 1.99 -31.64
C ARG A 47 -6.20 1.37 -30.41
N LEU A 48 -6.03 1.96 -29.23
CA LEU A 48 -6.63 1.48 -27.98
C LEU A 48 -8.11 1.85 -27.84
N THR A 49 -8.48 3.05 -28.32
CA THR A 49 -9.83 3.60 -28.27
C THR A 49 -10.53 3.27 -29.57
N TYR A 50 -11.46 2.33 -29.52
CA TYR A 50 -12.27 1.98 -30.68
C TYR A 50 -13.69 1.67 -30.25
N LYS A 51 -14.64 2.45 -30.78
CA LYS A 51 -16.05 2.23 -30.57
C LYS A 51 -16.52 1.12 -31.50
N ARG A 52 -16.75 -0.06 -30.92
CA ARG A 52 -17.29 -1.21 -31.64
C ARG A 52 -18.61 -0.88 -32.32
N LEU A 53 -18.76 -1.32 -33.56
CA LEU A 53 -20.03 -1.29 -34.27
C LEU A 53 -20.99 -2.29 -33.64
N LEU A 54 -22.15 -1.82 -33.18
CA LEU A 54 -23.18 -2.62 -32.52
C LEU A 54 -24.54 -2.33 -33.13
N GLY A 55 -25.43 -3.33 -33.11
CA GLY A 55 -26.81 -3.21 -33.58
C GLY A 55 -26.88 -2.70 -35.02
N ASP A 56 -27.76 -1.74 -35.26
CA ASP A 56 -28.00 -1.14 -36.58
C ASP A 56 -26.74 -0.54 -37.21
N ALA A 57 -25.77 -0.08 -36.40
CA ALA A 57 -24.50 0.44 -36.92
C ALA A 57 -23.63 -0.67 -37.53
N LEU A 58 -23.67 -1.89 -36.97
CA LEU A 58 -22.99 -3.05 -37.56
C LEU A 58 -23.74 -3.58 -38.78
N THR A 59 -25.07 -3.50 -38.77
CA THR A 59 -25.91 -3.99 -39.87
C THR A 59 -25.79 -3.12 -41.13
N ASN A 60 -25.52 -1.83 -40.95
CA ASN A 60 -25.38 -0.85 -42.03
C ASN A 60 -23.91 -0.55 -42.40
N ALA A 61 -22.94 -1.22 -41.75
CA ALA A 61 -21.53 -1.02 -42.00
C ALA A 61 -21.08 -1.68 -43.31
N SER A 62 -20.18 -1.03 -44.02
CA SER A 62 -19.49 -1.61 -45.17
C SER A 62 -18.65 -2.83 -44.77
N PRO A 63 -18.34 -3.76 -45.69
CA PRO A 63 -17.43 -4.87 -45.42
C PRO A 63 -16.06 -4.44 -44.88
N GLU A 64 -15.55 -3.30 -45.35
CA GLU A 64 -14.29 -2.70 -44.89
C GLU A 64 -14.40 -2.18 -43.45
N GLU A 65 -15.52 -1.57 -43.07
CA GLU A 65 -15.79 -1.16 -41.69
C GLU A 65 -15.98 -2.36 -40.77
N ILE A 66 -16.56 -3.46 -41.25
CA ILE A 66 -16.72 -4.71 -40.48
C ILE A 66 -15.36 -5.42 -40.29
N GLU A 67 -14.52 -5.46 -41.31
CA GLU A 67 -13.14 -5.98 -41.22
C GLU A 67 -12.31 -5.12 -40.25
N LEU A 68 -12.42 -3.79 -40.34
CA LEU A 68 -11.79 -2.86 -39.42
C LEU A 68 -12.33 -3.03 -37.99
N ASP A 69 -13.62 -3.27 -37.81
CA ASP A 69 -14.26 -3.55 -36.52
C ASP A 69 -13.72 -4.84 -35.91
N LYS A 70 -13.59 -5.91 -36.68
CA LYS A 70 -13.00 -7.17 -36.22
C LYS A 70 -11.52 -7.02 -35.86
N ALA A 71 -10.76 -6.30 -36.67
CA ALA A 71 -9.34 -6.06 -36.44
C ALA A 71 -9.11 -5.19 -35.19
N LYS A 72 -9.94 -4.16 -34.97
CA LYS A 72 -9.83 -3.25 -33.81
C LYS A 72 -10.53 -3.74 -32.55
N ALA A 73 -11.53 -4.60 -32.67
CA ALA A 73 -12.11 -5.34 -31.54
C ALA A 73 -11.18 -6.45 -31.03
N ASN A 74 -10.04 -6.68 -31.69
CA ASN A 74 -9.03 -7.60 -31.20
C ASN A 74 -8.41 -7.05 -29.90
N VAL A 75 -8.74 -7.73 -28.80
CA VAL A 75 -8.23 -7.41 -27.46
C VAL A 75 -6.70 -7.45 -27.37
N ASP A 76 -6.05 -8.22 -28.25
CA ASP A 76 -4.59 -8.34 -28.29
C ASP A 76 -3.89 -7.04 -28.71
N VAL A 77 -4.61 -6.09 -29.30
CA VAL A 77 -4.07 -4.75 -29.63
C VAL A 77 -3.49 -4.07 -28.39
N GLY A 78 -4.12 -4.25 -27.22
CA GLY A 78 -3.60 -3.71 -25.96
C GLY A 78 -2.20 -4.23 -25.62
N SER A 79 -2.01 -5.54 -25.75
CA SER A 79 -0.72 -6.21 -25.51
C SER A 79 0.33 -5.86 -26.57
N GLN A 80 -0.10 -5.68 -27.83
CA GLN A 80 0.78 -5.23 -28.91
C GLN A 80 1.30 -3.81 -28.66
N VAL A 81 0.40 -2.87 -28.34
CA VAL A 81 0.78 -1.48 -28.01
C VAL A 81 1.76 -1.45 -26.83
N PHE A 82 1.49 -2.21 -25.77
CA PHE A 82 2.42 -2.32 -24.64
C PHE A 82 3.81 -2.82 -25.07
N SER A 83 3.85 -3.92 -25.84
CA SER A 83 5.08 -4.56 -26.31
C SER A 83 5.87 -3.67 -27.27
N GLU A 84 5.19 -2.90 -28.13
CA GLU A 84 5.81 -1.94 -29.03
C GLU A 84 6.50 -0.81 -28.24
N ILE A 85 5.81 -0.20 -27.27
CA ILE A 85 6.41 0.85 -26.42
C ILE A 85 7.59 0.29 -25.61
N GLU A 86 7.46 -0.91 -25.05
CA GLU A 86 8.55 -1.58 -24.35
C GLU A 86 9.76 -1.85 -25.26
N GLY A 87 9.51 -2.28 -26.50
CA GLY A 87 10.53 -2.59 -27.50
C GLY A 87 11.26 -1.38 -28.08
N ARG A 88 10.73 -0.17 -27.89
CA ARG A 88 11.36 1.06 -28.41
C ARG A 88 12.68 1.37 -27.73
N THR A 89 13.72 1.54 -28.54
CA THR A 89 15.08 1.91 -28.11
C THR A 89 15.34 3.41 -28.22
N ASP A 90 14.47 4.12 -28.93
CA ASP A 90 14.51 5.58 -29.15
C ASP A 90 13.85 6.37 -28.01
N LEU A 91 13.17 5.69 -27.08
CA LEU A 91 12.58 6.29 -25.88
C LEU A 91 13.35 5.90 -24.62
N THR A 92 13.63 6.88 -23.76
CA THR A 92 14.13 6.65 -22.40
C THR A 92 13.04 6.05 -21.51
N PRO A 93 13.38 5.43 -20.36
CA PRO A 93 12.40 4.90 -19.42
C PRO A 93 11.37 5.95 -18.95
N GLN A 94 11.81 7.19 -18.74
CA GLN A 94 10.94 8.28 -18.31
C GLN A 94 9.95 8.68 -19.41
N GLU A 95 10.40 8.75 -20.66
CA GLU A 95 9.52 9.07 -21.80
C GLU A 95 8.51 7.95 -22.06
N LYS A 96 8.92 6.68 -21.95
CA LYS A 96 7.97 5.54 -21.99
C LYS A 96 6.90 5.68 -20.93
N GLN A 97 7.30 6.05 -19.72
CA GLN A 97 6.37 6.24 -18.61
C GLN A 97 5.38 7.39 -18.87
N GLN A 98 5.82 8.48 -19.50
CA GLN A 98 4.93 9.57 -19.93
C GLN A 98 3.95 9.10 -21.01
N VAL A 99 4.40 8.30 -21.98
CA VAL A 99 3.52 7.67 -22.98
C VAL A 99 2.48 6.77 -22.30
N TYR A 100 2.89 5.90 -21.37
CA TYR A 100 1.97 5.01 -20.65
C TYR A 100 0.90 5.78 -19.85
N GLN A 101 1.30 6.86 -19.17
CA GLN A 101 0.37 7.73 -18.42
C GLN A 101 -0.64 8.43 -19.33
N GLY A 102 -0.17 8.99 -20.45
CA GLY A 102 -1.04 9.62 -21.45
C GLY A 102 -2.04 8.62 -22.04
N LEU A 103 -1.58 7.41 -22.37
CA LEU A 103 -2.42 6.37 -22.96
C LEU A 103 -3.49 5.85 -22.01
N VAL A 104 -3.14 5.52 -20.77
CA VAL A 104 -4.13 5.00 -19.83
C VAL A 104 -5.19 6.06 -19.51
N LYS A 105 -4.79 7.33 -19.38
CA LYS A 105 -5.72 8.44 -19.19
C LYS A 105 -6.70 8.57 -20.34
N ALA A 106 -6.20 8.57 -21.58
CA ALA A 106 -7.05 8.65 -22.77
C ALA A 106 -7.98 7.44 -22.90
N ALA A 107 -7.47 6.24 -22.66
CA ALA A 107 -8.23 5.00 -22.79
C ALA A 107 -9.33 4.86 -21.72
N VAL A 108 -9.06 5.27 -20.47
CA VAL A 108 -10.09 5.29 -19.42
C VAL A 108 -11.14 6.37 -19.70
N GLN A 109 -10.73 7.54 -20.20
CA GLN A 109 -11.68 8.59 -20.59
C GLN A 109 -12.61 8.12 -21.72
N ASP A 110 -12.09 7.41 -22.72
CA ASP A 110 -12.88 6.85 -23.82
C ASP A 110 -13.88 5.78 -23.34
N GLU A 111 -13.42 4.83 -22.51
CA GLU A 111 -14.32 3.84 -21.92
C GLU A 111 -15.39 4.52 -21.05
N LEU A 112 -15.03 5.56 -20.29
CA LEU A 112 -15.99 6.30 -19.47
C LEU A 112 -17.05 7.03 -20.32
N ASN A 113 -16.66 7.60 -21.45
CA ASN A 113 -17.58 8.28 -22.37
C ASN A 113 -18.54 7.32 -23.08
N THR A 114 -18.17 6.05 -23.21
CA THR A 114 -18.95 5.02 -23.92
C THR A 114 -19.73 4.10 -22.99
N THR A 115 -19.37 4.05 -21.71
CA THR A 115 -20.02 3.20 -20.70
C THR A 115 -21.30 3.84 -20.16
N VAL A 116 -22.43 3.10 -20.21
CA VAL A 116 -23.72 3.57 -19.68
C VAL A 116 -23.76 3.58 -18.15
N ASP A 117 -23.25 2.53 -17.50
CA ASP A 117 -23.15 2.44 -16.04
C ASP A 117 -21.67 2.47 -15.61
N PRO A 118 -21.19 3.56 -14.97
CA PRO A 118 -19.82 3.67 -14.46
C PRO A 118 -19.37 2.53 -13.53
N ALA A 119 -20.31 1.80 -12.92
CA ALA A 119 -19.98 0.61 -12.14
C ALA A 119 -19.42 -0.53 -13.01
N THR A 120 -19.67 -0.51 -14.32
CA THR A 120 -19.28 -1.55 -15.30
C THR A 120 -18.03 -1.22 -16.13
N LEU A 121 -17.48 -0.03 -15.94
CA LEU A 121 -16.25 0.44 -16.59
C LEU A 121 -15.12 -0.59 -16.45
N LEU A 122 -14.35 -0.86 -17.50
CA LEU A 122 -13.21 -1.78 -17.45
C LEU A 122 -13.53 -3.21 -16.94
N ARG A 123 -14.79 -3.64 -16.88
CA ARG A 123 -15.10 -5.05 -16.52
C ARG A 123 -14.83 -6.02 -17.65
N GLY A 124 -14.95 -5.56 -18.89
CA GLY A 124 -14.76 -6.36 -20.08
C GLY A 124 -13.28 -6.65 -20.37
N ASN A 125 -13.06 -7.68 -21.18
CA ASN A 125 -11.79 -7.90 -21.84
C ASN A 125 -11.71 -6.96 -23.06
N SER A 126 -11.22 -5.73 -22.87
CA SER A 126 -10.97 -4.71 -23.90
C SER A 126 -9.47 -4.57 -24.21
N ALA A 127 -9.12 -3.88 -25.30
CA ALA A 127 -7.72 -3.52 -25.57
C ALA A 127 -7.11 -2.71 -24.39
N THR A 128 -7.86 -1.75 -23.85
CA THR A 128 -7.49 -1.02 -22.62
C THR A 128 -7.22 -1.97 -21.47
N SER A 129 -8.09 -2.96 -21.25
CA SER A 129 -7.91 -3.93 -20.17
C SER A 129 -6.61 -4.74 -20.28
N ARG A 130 -6.25 -5.15 -21.49
CA ARG A 130 -5.03 -5.93 -21.78
C ARG A 130 -3.78 -5.09 -21.63
N PHE A 131 -3.79 -3.89 -22.19
CA PHE A 131 -2.72 -2.91 -22.01
C PHE A 131 -2.42 -2.65 -20.52
N MET A 132 -3.47 -2.39 -19.72
CA MET A 132 -3.31 -2.20 -18.27
C MET A 132 -2.80 -3.46 -17.56
N THR A 133 -3.23 -4.65 -17.99
CA THR A 133 -2.78 -5.92 -17.42
C THR A 133 -1.29 -6.14 -17.64
N ASP A 134 -0.80 -5.95 -18.87
CA ASP A 134 0.62 -6.15 -19.21
C ASP A 134 1.52 -5.09 -18.56
N TYR A 135 1.04 -3.85 -18.49
CA TYR A 135 1.70 -2.79 -17.74
C TYR A 135 1.85 -3.18 -16.26
N MET A 136 0.75 -3.58 -15.60
CA MET A 136 0.79 -3.96 -14.20
C MET A 136 1.70 -5.19 -13.99
N ASN A 137 1.61 -6.20 -14.84
CA ASN A 137 2.49 -7.39 -14.84
C ASN A 137 3.98 -7.05 -14.84
N THR A 138 4.35 -5.96 -15.52
CA THR A 138 5.74 -5.52 -15.65
C THR A 138 6.16 -4.61 -14.50
N TYR A 139 5.37 -3.56 -14.23
CA TYR A 139 5.76 -2.48 -13.33
C TYR A 139 5.27 -2.65 -11.89
N ALA A 140 4.27 -3.47 -11.63
CA ALA A 140 3.73 -3.77 -10.29
C ALA A 140 4.07 -5.20 -9.82
N LYS A 141 5.14 -5.80 -10.36
CA LYS A 141 5.50 -7.20 -10.10
C LYS A 141 5.68 -7.52 -8.61
N GLU A 142 6.45 -6.71 -7.88
CA GLU A 142 6.71 -6.96 -6.45
C GLU A 142 5.42 -6.95 -5.62
N TYR A 143 4.53 -6.01 -5.92
CA TYR A 143 3.19 -5.95 -5.35
C TYR A 143 2.40 -7.24 -5.60
N MET A 144 2.28 -7.67 -6.86
CA MET A 144 1.50 -8.86 -7.18
C MET A 144 2.12 -10.15 -6.66
N ASP A 145 3.45 -10.30 -6.73
CA ASP A 145 4.17 -11.44 -6.18
C ASP A 145 3.94 -11.56 -4.66
N SER A 146 3.88 -10.42 -3.97
CA SER A 146 3.57 -10.38 -2.54
C SER A 146 2.13 -10.82 -2.24
N VAL A 147 1.15 -10.35 -3.03
CA VAL A 147 -0.25 -10.77 -2.91
C VAL A 147 -0.39 -12.27 -3.17
N ALA A 148 0.23 -12.76 -4.23
CA ALA A 148 0.22 -14.19 -4.59
C ALA A 148 0.85 -15.05 -3.49
N LYS A 149 1.97 -14.60 -2.91
CA LYS A 149 2.67 -15.31 -1.82
C LYS A 149 1.85 -15.38 -0.54
N ASP A 150 1.25 -14.26 -0.11
CA ASP A 150 0.39 -14.21 1.07
C ASP A 150 -0.84 -15.12 0.89
N THR A 151 -1.45 -15.07 -0.30
CA THR A 151 -2.61 -15.89 -0.65
C THR A 151 -2.26 -17.38 -0.66
N LEU A 152 -1.13 -17.76 -1.27
CA LEU A 152 -0.64 -19.14 -1.28
C LEU A 152 -0.39 -19.65 0.15
N LYS A 153 0.21 -18.82 1.01
CA LYS A 153 0.47 -19.17 2.41
C LYS A 153 -0.82 -19.51 3.17
N VAL A 154 -1.88 -18.72 2.97
CA VAL A 154 -3.18 -19.02 3.57
C VAL A 154 -3.80 -20.26 2.94
N ALA A 155 -3.77 -20.41 1.62
CA ALA A 155 -4.29 -21.60 0.94
C ALA A 155 -3.62 -22.90 1.44
N MET A 156 -2.31 -22.89 1.65
CA MET A 156 -1.58 -24.03 2.25
C MET A 156 -1.98 -24.27 3.71
N LYS A 157 -2.19 -23.21 4.50
CA LYS A 157 -2.60 -23.31 5.91
C LYS A 157 -4.00 -23.91 6.04
N VAL A 158 -4.95 -23.50 5.20
CA VAL A 158 -6.35 -23.93 5.29
C VAL A 158 -6.59 -25.29 4.61
N LYS A 159 -5.65 -25.78 3.80
CA LYS A 159 -5.71 -27.14 3.21
C LYS A 159 -5.96 -28.22 4.28
N SER A 160 -5.38 -28.10 5.47
CA SER A 160 -5.58 -29.08 6.55
C SER A 160 -6.99 -29.08 7.15
N GLN A 161 -7.82 -28.11 6.79
CA GLN A 161 -9.20 -27.98 7.26
C GLN A 161 -10.22 -28.56 6.27
N LEU A 162 -9.77 -29.05 5.11
CA LEU A 162 -10.63 -29.64 4.09
C LEU A 162 -11.53 -30.73 4.68
N PRO A 163 -12.81 -30.81 4.27
CA PRO A 163 -13.67 -31.95 4.62
C PRO A 163 -13.06 -33.26 4.13
N GLU A 164 -13.18 -34.34 4.92
CA GLU A 164 -12.66 -35.67 4.54
C GLU A 164 -13.26 -36.17 3.22
N SER A 165 -14.51 -35.81 2.93
CA SER A 165 -15.24 -36.17 1.70
C SER A 165 -14.63 -35.63 0.40
N VAL A 166 -13.70 -34.67 0.49
CA VAL A 166 -13.05 -34.05 -0.67
C VAL A 166 -11.52 -34.14 -0.64
N VAL A 167 -10.93 -34.72 0.40
CA VAL A 167 -9.48 -34.91 0.46
C VAL A 167 -9.08 -35.94 -0.59
N GLY A 168 -8.15 -35.57 -1.47
CA GLY A 168 -7.64 -36.44 -2.53
C GLY A 168 -8.56 -36.59 -3.74
N THR A 169 -9.66 -35.83 -3.81
CA THR A 169 -10.52 -35.74 -4.99
C THR A 169 -10.17 -34.49 -5.82
N GLU A 170 -10.69 -34.39 -7.04
CA GLU A 170 -10.55 -33.16 -7.84
C GLU A 170 -11.50 -32.03 -7.38
N ASP A 171 -12.38 -32.32 -6.40
CA ASP A 171 -13.56 -31.54 -6.04
C ASP A 171 -13.32 -30.62 -4.85
N THR A 172 -12.25 -29.84 -4.91
CA THR A 172 -11.84 -28.90 -3.85
C THR A 172 -12.18 -27.43 -4.16
N ASN A 173 -12.73 -27.14 -5.34
CA ASN A 173 -13.25 -25.82 -5.69
C ASN A 173 -14.77 -25.74 -5.43
N PRO A 174 -15.25 -24.99 -4.42
CA PRO A 174 -16.67 -24.93 -4.07
C PRO A 174 -17.58 -24.33 -5.14
N PHE A 175 -17.00 -23.64 -6.14
CA PHE A 175 -17.73 -22.97 -7.21
C PHE A 175 -17.68 -23.74 -8.53
N SER A 176 -17.09 -24.94 -8.53
CA SER A 176 -17.09 -25.83 -9.68
C SER A 176 -18.43 -26.54 -9.82
N SER A 177 -18.84 -26.83 -11.06
CA SER A 177 -20.07 -27.59 -11.31
C SER A 177 -20.05 -28.98 -10.70
N SER A 178 -18.87 -29.61 -10.59
CA SER A 178 -18.71 -30.92 -9.97
C SER A 178 -19.03 -30.89 -8.47
N VAL A 179 -18.60 -29.85 -7.75
CA VAL A 179 -18.95 -29.68 -6.33
C VAL A 179 -20.41 -29.24 -6.16
N ILE A 180 -20.88 -28.27 -6.94
CA ILE A 180 -22.23 -27.71 -6.82
C ILE A 180 -23.29 -28.80 -7.01
N ASN A 181 -23.15 -29.59 -8.07
CA ASN A 181 -24.11 -30.63 -8.45
C ASN A 181 -23.80 -31.99 -7.82
N SER A 182 -22.76 -32.10 -6.98
CA SER A 182 -22.43 -33.36 -6.33
C SER A 182 -23.51 -33.75 -5.33
N ASN A 183 -23.94 -35.02 -5.43
CA ASN A 183 -24.78 -35.70 -4.44
C ASN A 183 -23.94 -36.46 -3.39
N THR A 184 -22.62 -36.56 -3.60
CA THR A 184 -21.71 -37.29 -2.70
C THR A 184 -21.09 -36.38 -1.64
N ILE A 185 -21.00 -35.07 -1.93
CA ILE A 185 -20.52 -34.07 -0.99
C ILE A 185 -21.73 -33.50 -0.25
N SER A 186 -21.74 -33.59 1.07
CA SER A 186 -22.83 -33.07 1.90
C SER A 186 -22.95 -31.54 1.80
N GLU A 187 -24.15 -30.98 2.00
CA GLU A 187 -24.32 -29.52 2.02
C GLU A 187 -23.48 -28.84 3.12
N GLY A 188 -23.24 -29.53 4.24
CA GLY A 188 -22.32 -29.08 5.29
C GLY A 188 -20.87 -28.99 4.82
N ASP A 189 -20.40 -29.98 4.07
CA ASP A 189 -19.05 -29.96 3.48
C ASP A 189 -18.92 -28.90 2.39
N LYS A 190 -19.96 -28.71 1.55
CA LYS A 190 -20.00 -27.62 0.57
C LYS A 190 -19.93 -26.25 1.25
N ALA A 191 -20.65 -26.05 2.35
CA ALA A 191 -20.58 -24.81 3.15
C ALA A 191 -19.18 -24.60 3.73
N LYS A 192 -18.59 -25.65 4.32
CA LYS A 192 -17.23 -25.59 4.86
C LYS A 192 -16.18 -25.26 3.78
N LEU A 193 -16.33 -25.79 2.57
CA LEU A 193 -15.48 -25.43 1.43
C LEU A 193 -15.66 -23.94 1.04
N ARG A 194 -16.89 -23.42 1.04
CA ARG A 194 -17.15 -21.99 0.80
C ARG A 194 -16.50 -21.11 1.86
N ASP A 195 -16.54 -21.52 3.13
CA ASP A 195 -15.87 -20.80 4.22
C ASP A 195 -14.35 -20.79 4.06
N ILE A 196 -13.75 -21.94 3.74
CA ILE A 196 -12.31 -22.06 3.46
C ILE A 196 -11.90 -21.17 2.28
N CYS A 197 -12.65 -21.20 1.18
CA CYS A 197 -12.41 -20.29 0.04
C CYS A 197 -12.65 -18.82 0.42
N GLY A 198 -13.60 -18.54 1.31
CA GLY A 198 -13.84 -17.22 1.87
C GLY A 198 -12.64 -16.67 2.64
N GLU A 199 -11.96 -17.50 3.43
CA GLU A 199 -10.71 -17.12 4.12
C GLU A 199 -9.59 -16.75 3.13
N ILE A 200 -9.42 -17.55 2.07
CA ILE A 200 -8.40 -17.28 1.03
C ILE A 200 -8.75 -16.01 0.25
N THR A 201 -10.03 -15.82 -0.08
CA THR A 201 -10.55 -14.63 -0.78
C THR A 201 -10.31 -13.38 0.05
N LYS A 202 -10.66 -13.43 1.35
CA LYS A 202 -10.42 -12.35 2.30
C LYS A 202 -8.94 -11.99 2.38
N GLU A 203 -8.07 -12.98 2.54
CA GLU A 203 -6.62 -12.75 2.59
C GLU A 203 -6.13 -12.09 1.30
N THR A 204 -6.62 -12.52 0.13
CA THR A 204 -6.20 -11.93 -1.15
C THR A 204 -6.51 -10.42 -1.17
N ILE A 205 -7.72 -10.03 -0.77
CA ILE A 205 -8.16 -8.63 -0.73
C ILE A 205 -7.35 -7.86 0.33
N GLU A 206 -7.24 -8.38 1.55
CA GLU A 206 -6.51 -7.70 2.62
C GLU A 206 -5.01 -7.59 2.34
N SER A 207 -4.44 -8.58 1.63
CA SER A 207 -3.06 -8.58 1.16
C SER A 207 -2.85 -7.56 0.04
N SER A 208 -3.79 -7.47 -0.90
CA SER A 208 -3.81 -6.42 -1.93
C SER A 208 -3.73 -5.03 -1.30
N GLU A 209 -4.50 -4.77 -0.25
CA GLU A 209 -4.47 -3.48 0.44
C GLU A 209 -3.19 -3.26 1.27
N ARG A 210 -2.71 -4.30 1.94
CA ARG A 210 -1.54 -4.22 2.84
C ARG A 210 -0.23 -4.07 2.07
N ASN A 211 -0.18 -4.59 0.84
CA ASN A 211 1.00 -4.54 0.00
C ASN A 211 1.02 -3.32 -0.93
N LEU A 212 0.04 -2.40 -0.89
CA LEU A 212 0.03 -1.19 -1.73
C LEU A 212 1.36 -0.41 -1.74
N PRO A 213 2.15 -0.31 -0.65
CA PRO A 213 3.45 0.36 -0.67
C PRO A 213 4.48 -0.29 -1.61
N LYS A 214 4.29 -1.56 -2.00
CA LYS A 214 5.12 -2.28 -2.98
C LYS A 214 4.75 -2.00 -4.43
N LEU A 215 3.75 -1.16 -4.68
CA LEU A 215 3.56 -0.58 -6.00
C LEU A 215 4.77 0.31 -6.30
N SER A 216 5.44 0.06 -7.43
CA SER A 216 6.53 0.90 -7.90
C SER A 216 6.07 2.35 -8.09
N PRO A 217 6.98 3.34 -8.00
CA PRO A 217 6.64 4.73 -8.31
C PRO A 217 5.94 4.89 -9.66
N GLU A 218 6.39 4.14 -10.68
CA GLU A 218 5.79 4.11 -12.01
C GLU A 218 4.35 3.60 -11.98
N ALA A 219 4.09 2.47 -11.30
CA ALA A 219 2.75 1.93 -11.17
C ALA A 219 1.80 2.87 -10.40
N ARG A 220 2.31 3.58 -9.40
CA ARG A 220 1.53 4.58 -8.64
C ARG A 220 1.13 5.76 -9.52
N GLU A 221 2.05 6.32 -10.31
CA GLU A 221 1.74 7.43 -11.24
C GLU A 221 0.84 6.99 -12.41
N PHE A 222 1.02 5.76 -12.90
CA PHE A 222 0.12 5.16 -13.89
C PHE A 222 -1.31 5.03 -13.35
N MET A 223 -1.47 4.50 -12.13
CA MET A 223 -2.76 4.40 -11.47
C MET A 223 -3.40 5.78 -11.25
N LYS A 224 -2.62 6.77 -10.82
CA LYS A 224 -3.10 8.14 -10.67
C LYS A 224 -3.61 8.69 -12.01
N SER A 225 -2.85 8.52 -13.08
CA SER A 225 -3.23 8.94 -14.44
C SER A 225 -4.50 8.25 -14.93
N ALA A 226 -4.66 6.97 -14.62
CA ALA A 226 -5.87 6.20 -14.93
C ALA A 226 -7.12 6.70 -14.18
N LEU A 227 -6.95 7.34 -13.02
CA LEU A 227 -8.04 7.84 -12.19
C LEU A 227 -8.42 9.29 -12.49
N GLU A 228 -7.56 10.08 -13.13
CA GLU A 228 -7.85 11.47 -13.50
C GLU A 228 -9.17 11.65 -14.27
N PRO A 229 -9.51 10.81 -15.28
CA PRO A 229 -10.79 10.91 -16.00
C PRO A 229 -12.01 10.69 -15.11
N THR A 230 -11.84 10.01 -13.96
CA THR A 230 -12.94 9.67 -13.04
C THR A 230 -13.18 10.74 -11.97
N ALA A 231 -12.50 11.88 -12.05
CA ALA A 231 -12.64 12.96 -11.08
C ALA A 231 -14.12 13.37 -10.89
N GLY A 232 -14.59 13.31 -9.64
CA GLY A 232 -15.98 13.60 -9.29
C GLY A 232 -16.97 12.43 -9.45
N ASN A 233 -16.56 11.30 -10.03
CA ASN A 233 -17.38 10.09 -10.14
C ASN A 233 -16.80 8.95 -9.28
N GLN A 234 -17.26 8.88 -8.03
CA GLN A 234 -16.79 7.88 -7.05
C GLN A 234 -17.01 6.44 -7.54
N LYS A 235 -18.11 6.16 -8.26
CA LYS A 235 -18.38 4.82 -8.78
C LYS A 235 -17.35 4.42 -9.83
N ALA A 236 -17.08 5.31 -10.80
CA ALA A 236 -16.06 5.08 -11.81
C ALA A 236 -14.68 4.87 -11.15
N MET A 237 -14.30 5.74 -10.21
CA MET A 237 -13.03 5.64 -9.48
C MET A 237 -12.88 4.27 -8.80
N ASN A 238 -13.87 3.85 -8.01
CA ASN A 238 -13.86 2.55 -7.36
C ASN A 238 -13.74 1.39 -8.37
N THR A 239 -14.45 1.49 -9.50
CA THR A 239 -14.40 0.46 -10.55
C THR A 239 -13.02 0.39 -11.21
N VAL A 240 -12.40 1.53 -11.55
CA VAL A 240 -11.05 1.56 -12.15
C VAL A 240 -10.03 0.93 -11.20
N VAL A 241 -10.06 1.31 -9.91
CA VAL A 241 -9.13 0.75 -8.92
C VAL A 241 -9.33 -0.76 -8.76
N ALA A 242 -10.58 -1.21 -8.55
CA ALA A 242 -10.90 -2.63 -8.41
C ALA A 242 -10.50 -3.43 -9.66
N SER A 243 -10.78 -2.87 -10.84
CA SER A 243 -10.47 -3.46 -12.13
C SER A 243 -8.96 -3.61 -12.36
N THR A 244 -8.17 -2.64 -11.89
CA THR A 244 -6.72 -2.65 -12.11
C THR A 244 -6.00 -3.51 -11.07
N LEU A 245 -6.27 -3.30 -9.78
CA LEU A 245 -5.55 -3.99 -8.72
C LEU A 245 -6.06 -5.40 -8.45
N LEU A 246 -7.39 -5.61 -8.46
CA LEU A 246 -7.97 -6.92 -8.15
C LEU A 246 -8.12 -7.76 -9.41
N LEU A 247 -8.80 -7.28 -10.46
CA LEU A 247 -9.07 -8.11 -11.65
C LEU A 247 -7.81 -8.34 -12.50
N ARG A 248 -7.03 -7.29 -12.77
CA ARG A 248 -5.86 -7.37 -13.66
C ARG A 248 -4.56 -7.69 -12.93
N GLY A 249 -4.46 -7.30 -11.66
CA GLY A 249 -3.37 -7.68 -10.77
C GLY A 249 -3.62 -9.02 -10.07
N ALA A 250 -4.19 -8.95 -8.87
CA ALA A 250 -4.30 -10.09 -7.94
C ALA A 250 -4.95 -11.35 -8.56
N SER A 251 -6.07 -11.17 -9.28
CA SER A 251 -6.82 -12.26 -9.90
C SER A 251 -6.03 -12.95 -11.03
N THR A 252 -5.25 -12.19 -11.79
CA THR A 252 -4.39 -12.75 -12.84
C THR A 252 -3.26 -13.59 -12.24
N SER A 253 -2.63 -13.09 -11.16
CA SER A 253 -1.61 -13.85 -10.43
C SER A 253 -2.16 -15.13 -9.80
N LEU A 254 -3.36 -15.05 -9.21
CA LEU A 254 -4.11 -16.19 -8.66
C LEU A 254 -4.44 -17.25 -9.71
N PHE A 255 -4.96 -16.81 -10.87
CA PHE A 255 -5.29 -17.71 -11.96
C PHE A 255 -4.06 -18.44 -12.48
N ASN A 256 -2.97 -17.73 -12.73
CA ASN A 256 -1.72 -18.33 -13.23
C ASN A 256 -1.07 -19.25 -12.19
N GLY A 257 -1.07 -18.84 -10.91
CA GLY A 257 -0.56 -19.65 -9.80
C GLY A 257 -1.37 -20.92 -9.60
N SER A 258 -2.70 -20.82 -9.57
CA SER A 258 -3.59 -21.97 -9.45
C SER A 258 -3.43 -22.94 -10.63
N ALA A 259 -3.30 -22.44 -11.86
CA ALA A 259 -3.07 -23.29 -13.03
C ALA A 259 -1.79 -24.13 -12.90
N LYS A 260 -0.68 -23.53 -12.45
CA LYS A 260 0.58 -24.26 -12.22
C LYS A 260 0.48 -25.29 -11.10
N LEU A 261 -0.20 -24.97 -10.00
CA LEU A 261 -0.37 -25.88 -8.85
C LEU A 261 -1.28 -27.07 -9.18
N ARG A 262 -2.29 -26.88 -10.02
CA ARG A 262 -3.20 -27.95 -10.46
C ARG A 262 -2.56 -28.98 -11.40
N GLN A 263 -1.39 -28.68 -11.95
CA GLN A 263 -0.62 -29.62 -12.78
C GLN A 263 0.13 -30.68 -11.98
N LYS A 264 0.20 -30.55 -10.64
CA LYS A 264 0.91 -31.49 -9.76
C LYS A 264 -0.05 -32.06 -8.72
N ASP A 265 -0.01 -33.37 -8.54
CA ASP A 265 -0.96 -34.08 -7.67
C ASP A 265 -0.87 -33.64 -6.19
N ASP A 266 0.34 -33.37 -5.69
CA ASP A 266 0.59 -32.95 -4.30
C ASP A 266 0.04 -31.55 -3.97
N THR A 267 -0.02 -30.66 -4.98
CA THR A 267 -0.49 -29.28 -4.85
C THR A 267 -1.85 -29.01 -5.49
N LYS A 268 -2.50 -30.03 -6.06
CA LYS A 268 -3.74 -29.88 -6.83
C LYS A 268 -4.87 -29.22 -6.04
N ASP A 269 -5.08 -29.67 -4.80
CA ASP A 269 -6.10 -29.10 -3.90
C ASP A 269 -5.89 -27.61 -3.63
N VAL A 270 -4.63 -27.22 -3.38
CA VAL A 270 -4.27 -25.82 -3.14
C VAL A 270 -4.55 -25.00 -4.40
N GLY A 271 -4.21 -25.52 -5.57
CA GLY A 271 -4.52 -24.89 -6.85
C GLY A 271 -6.04 -24.72 -7.06
N ASN A 272 -6.84 -25.74 -6.77
CA ASN A 272 -8.30 -25.66 -6.88
C ASN A 272 -8.93 -24.67 -5.91
N LEU A 273 -8.46 -24.64 -4.65
CA LEU A 273 -8.88 -23.66 -3.65
C LEU A 273 -8.57 -22.22 -4.09
N MET A 274 -7.36 -21.99 -4.62
CA MET A 274 -6.95 -20.69 -5.15
C MET A 274 -7.78 -20.29 -6.38
N LEU A 275 -8.18 -21.24 -7.23
CA LEU A 275 -9.09 -20.98 -8.34
C LEU A 275 -10.49 -20.57 -7.84
N GLY A 276 -11.00 -21.25 -6.81
CA GLY A 276 -12.26 -20.87 -6.16
C GLY A 276 -12.18 -19.45 -5.59
N ALA A 277 -11.13 -19.15 -4.83
CA ALA A 277 -10.89 -17.81 -4.30
C ALA A 277 -10.80 -16.75 -5.41
N ASN A 278 -10.15 -17.07 -6.54
CA ASN A 278 -10.09 -16.19 -7.70
C ASN A 278 -11.48 -15.80 -8.24
N ILE A 279 -12.41 -16.76 -8.31
CA ILE A 279 -13.79 -16.50 -8.75
C ILE A 279 -14.48 -15.55 -7.76
N ALA A 280 -14.33 -15.77 -6.46
CA ALA A 280 -14.92 -14.90 -5.44
C ALA A 280 -14.29 -13.48 -5.41
N VAL A 281 -12.98 -13.35 -5.63
CA VAL A 281 -12.29 -12.04 -5.78
C VAL A 281 -12.84 -11.27 -6.98
N GLN A 282 -13.05 -11.94 -8.11
CA GLN A 282 -13.63 -11.30 -9.30
C GLN A 282 -15.06 -10.84 -9.03
N THR A 283 -15.89 -11.66 -8.40
CA THR A 283 -17.23 -11.27 -7.97
C THR A 283 -17.19 -10.09 -7.01
N TYR A 284 -16.31 -10.10 -6.00
CA TYR A 284 -16.16 -9.00 -5.06
C TYR A 284 -15.82 -7.67 -5.77
N ALA A 285 -14.83 -7.68 -6.66
CA ALA A 285 -14.43 -6.51 -7.44
C ALA A 285 -15.58 -5.98 -8.32
N ASN A 286 -16.33 -6.88 -8.96
CA ASN A 286 -17.49 -6.52 -9.79
C ASN A 286 -18.66 -5.93 -8.99
N PHE A 287 -18.74 -6.18 -7.68
CA PHE A 287 -19.84 -5.68 -6.84
C PHE A 287 -19.37 -4.68 -5.78
N VAL A 288 -18.17 -4.10 -5.93
CA VAL A 288 -17.61 -3.14 -4.97
C VAL A 288 -18.45 -1.86 -4.83
N ASN A 289 -19.13 -1.45 -5.92
CA ASN A 289 -20.00 -0.28 -5.94
C ASN A 289 -21.45 -0.56 -5.50
N LYS A 290 -21.78 -1.83 -5.21
CA LYS A 290 -23.10 -2.16 -4.70
C LYS A 290 -23.23 -1.64 -3.26
N PRO A 291 -24.36 -1.02 -2.85
CA PRO A 291 -24.52 -0.50 -1.50
C PRO A 291 -24.31 -1.54 -0.39
N LEU A 292 -23.80 -1.10 0.76
CA LEU A 292 -23.78 -1.89 1.99
C LEU A 292 -25.22 -2.20 2.41
N GLY A 293 -25.54 -3.47 2.61
CA GLY A 293 -26.90 -3.95 2.93
C GLY A 293 -27.66 -4.55 1.74
N GLU A 294 -27.24 -4.28 0.51
CA GLU A 294 -27.76 -5.00 -0.65
C GLU A 294 -26.90 -6.23 -0.96
N GLN A 295 -27.55 -7.40 -1.01
CA GLN A 295 -26.87 -8.64 -1.35
C GLN A 295 -26.46 -8.68 -2.83
N VAL A 296 -25.26 -9.14 -3.12
CA VAL A 296 -24.90 -9.64 -4.45
C VAL A 296 -25.90 -10.76 -4.80
N SER A 297 -26.38 -10.77 -6.05
CA SER A 297 -27.43 -11.68 -6.58
C SER A 297 -27.39 -13.08 -5.93
N GLN A 298 -28.53 -13.67 -5.56
CA GLN A 298 -28.56 -14.99 -4.89
C GLN A 298 -28.40 -16.20 -5.84
N GLY A 299 -27.96 -15.97 -7.08
CA GLY A 299 -27.99 -17.02 -8.10
C GLY A 299 -26.79 -17.96 -8.08
N LYS A 300 -25.64 -17.55 -7.53
CA LYS A 300 -24.40 -18.32 -7.62
C LYS A 300 -23.74 -18.51 -6.24
N PRO A 301 -23.10 -19.66 -5.98
CA PRO A 301 -22.55 -19.95 -4.65
C PRO A 301 -21.44 -18.98 -4.19
N GLN A 302 -20.69 -18.38 -5.11
CA GLN A 302 -19.70 -17.35 -4.77
C GLN A 302 -20.32 -16.04 -4.25
N ASP A 303 -21.60 -15.80 -4.52
CA ASP A 303 -22.28 -14.58 -4.07
C ASP A 303 -22.47 -14.60 -2.54
N GLU A 304 -22.70 -15.78 -1.95
CA GLU A 304 -22.74 -15.98 -0.49
C GLU A 304 -21.40 -15.60 0.16
N THR A 305 -20.30 -16.13 -0.37
CA THR A 305 -18.94 -15.80 0.08
C THR A 305 -18.68 -14.29 0.01
N VAL A 306 -19.05 -13.65 -1.10
CA VAL A 306 -18.83 -12.21 -1.28
C VAL A 306 -19.73 -11.38 -0.37
N ASN A 307 -20.96 -11.79 -0.11
CA ASN A 307 -21.85 -11.11 0.83
C ASN A 307 -21.28 -11.09 2.25
N ASN A 308 -20.65 -12.19 2.69
CA ASN A 308 -19.98 -12.26 3.99
C ASN A 308 -18.76 -11.32 4.08
N LEU A 309 -18.07 -11.08 2.96
CA LEU A 309 -16.91 -10.18 2.87
C LEU A 309 -17.32 -8.70 2.74
N ARG A 310 -18.49 -8.40 2.16
CA ARG A 310 -19.04 -7.05 1.97
C ARG A 310 -19.75 -6.50 3.22
N ASN A 311 -19.17 -6.72 4.40
CA ASN A 311 -19.61 -6.08 5.64
C ASN A 311 -18.99 -4.68 5.81
N GLU A 312 -19.48 -3.89 6.77
CA GLU A 312 -19.05 -2.51 7.01
C GLU A 312 -17.54 -2.39 7.19
N LYS A 313 -16.94 -3.33 7.94
CA LYS A 313 -15.49 -3.37 8.15
C LYS A 313 -14.73 -3.73 6.87
N GLY A 314 -15.14 -4.81 6.19
CA GLY A 314 -14.45 -5.33 5.01
C GLY A 314 -14.51 -4.38 3.82
N LEU A 315 -15.71 -3.99 3.38
CA LEU A 315 -15.87 -3.08 2.24
C LEU A 315 -15.43 -1.65 2.58
N GLY A 316 -15.66 -1.17 3.81
CA GLY A 316 -15.19 0.15 4.25
C GLY A 316 -13.66 0.27 4.18
N GLN A 317 -12.94 -0.80 4.53
CA GLN A 317 -11.48 -0.88 4.41
C GLN A 317 -11.03 -0.84 2.95
N THR A 318 -11.64 -1.64 2.08
CA THR A 318 -11.36 -1.64 0.63
C THR A 318 -11.55 -0.25 0.02
N LEU A 319 -12.68 0.39 0.31
CA LEU A 319 -12.99 1.73 -0.23
C LEU A 319 -12.01 2.79 0.31
N SER A 320 -11.55 2.64 1.55
CA SER A 320 -10.49 3.51 2.11
C SER A 320 -9.15 3.32 1.40
N ALA A 321 -8.80 2.07 1.07
CA ALA A 321 -7.62 1.77 0.27
C ALA A 321 -7.71 2.41 -1.14
N TYR A 322 -8.89 2.35 -1.77
CA TYR A 322 -9.12 2.92 -3.10
C TYR A 322 -9.02 4.44 -3.09
N LYS A 323 -9.56 5.08 -2.05
CA LYS A 323 -9.40 6.51 -1.82
C LYS A 323 -7.93 6.87 -1.65
N ALA A 324 -7.17 6.09 -0.87
CA ALA A 324 -5.75 6.32 -0.68
C ALA A 324 -4.95 6.26 -1.99
N ILE A 325 -5.29 5.34 -2.91
CA ILE A 325 -4.68 5.24 -4.23
C ILE A 325 -4.98 6.48 -5.08
N ALA A 326 -6.23 6.96 -5.06
CA ALA A 326 -6.63 8.16 -5.81
C ALA A 326 -5.93 9.44 -5.30
N GLU A 327 -5.67 9.52 -3.99
CA GLU A 327 -4.97 10.63 -3.36
C GLU A 327 -3.43 10.56 -3.53
N GLY A 328 -2.90 9.40 -3.92
CA GLY A 328 -1.50 9.19 -4.28
C GLY A 328 -0.62 8.63 -3.16
N SER A 329 0.69 8.59 -3.42
CA SER A 329 1.70 7.86 -2.62
C SER A 329 1.63 8.12 -1.11
N GLN A 330 1.56 9.38 -0.69
CA GLN A 330 1.52 9.72 0.74
C GLN A 330 0.27 9.17 1.43
N SER A 331 -0.87 9.15 0.74
CA SER A 331 -2.11 8.61 1.28
C SER A 331 -2.07 7.07 1.34
N ILE A 332 -1.46 6.41 0.35
CA ILE A 332 -1.19 4.95 0.39
C ILE A 332 -0.37 4.57 1.62
N ASP A 333 0.76 5.26 1.82
CA ASP A 333 1.66 5.00 2.94
C ASP A 333 0.97 5.29 4.27
N ARG A 334 0.13 6.33 4.30
CA ARG A 334 -0.69 6.65 5.46
C ARG A 334 -1.70 5.55 5.78
N PHE A 335 -2.46 5.11 4.78
CA PHE A 335 -3.45 4.05 4.92
C PHE A 335 -2.81 2.75 5.44
N VAL A 336 -1.72 2.30 4.82
CA VAL A 336 -1.07 1.04 5.22
C VAL A 336 -0.43 1.14 6.59
N GLY A 337 0.22 2.25 6.93
CA GLY A 337 0.77 2.42 8.28
C GLY A 337 -0.33 2.41 9.33
N LEU A 338 -1.45 3.13 9.13
CA LEU A 338 -2.60 3.09 10.06
C LEU A 338 -3.14 1.65 10.23
N LYS A 339 -3.24 0.88 9.14
CA LYS A 339 -3.66 -0.54 9.21
C LYS A 339 -2.69 -1.40 10.03
N ARG A 340 -1.37 -1.17 9.93
CA ARG A 340 -0.36 -1.87 10.75
C ARG A 340 -0.51 -1.53 12.24
N PHE A 341 -0.84 -0.28 12.56
CA PHE A 341 -1.17 0.13 13.93
C PHE A 341 -2.43 -0.59 14.45
N ASP A 342 -3.52 -0.58 13.69
CA ASP A 342 -4.78 -1.22 14.08
C ASP A 342 -4.61 -2.72 14.31
N ASN A 343 -3.90 -3.40 13.41
CA ASN A 343 -3.59 -4.83 13.57
C ASN A 343 -2.77 -5.09 14.84
N ARG A 344 -1.80 -4.23 15.14
CA ARG A 344 -0.98 -4.39 16.34
C ARG A 344 -1.76 -4.14 17.62
N ILE A 345 -2.64 -3.14 17.63
CA ILE A 345 -3.53 -2.83 18.75
C ILE A 345 -4.47 -4.01 19.00
N ASN A 346 -5.09 -4.55 17.94
CA ASN A 346 -5.98 -5.71 18.04
C ASN A 346 -5.24 -6.95 18.56
N GLU A 347 -4.05 -7.26 18.05
CA GLU A 347 -3.24 -8.40 18.54
C GLU A 347 -2.90 -8.26 20.04
N LEU A 348 -2.60 -7.03 20.50
CA LEU A 348 -2.32 -6.77 21.90
C LEU A 348 -3.59 -6.86 22.76
N ASN A 349 -4.74 -6.38 22.26
CA ASN A 349 -6.03 -6.50 22.91
C ASN A 349 -6.48 -7.96 23.04
N ASP A 350 -6.37 -8.76 21.97
CA ASP A 350 -6.74 -10.18 21.98
C ASP A 350 -5.91 -10.94 23.03
N LYS A 351 -4.61 -10.68 23.09
CA LYS A 351 -3.72 -11.26 24.11
C LYS A 351 -4.07 -10.80 25.52
N LYS A 352 -4.41 -9.52 25.69
CA LYS A 352 -4.85 -8.97 26.98
C LYS A 352 -6.13 -9.67 27.45
N THR A 353 -7.14 -9.73 26.58
CA THR A 353 -8.42 -10.39 26.85
C THR A 353 -8.22 -11.88 27.15
N GLN A 354 -7.35 -12.58 26.43
CA GLN A 354 -7.00 -13.98 26.70
C GLN A 354 -6.44 -14.15 28.13
N LEU A 355 -5.50 -13.29 28.54
CA LEU A 355 -4.90 -13.34 29.88
C LEU A 355 -5.87 -12.92 31.00
N GLU A 356 -6.81 -12.02 30.70
CA GLU A 356 -7.85 -11.58 31.65
C GLU A 356 -8.91 -12.66 31.86
N GLN A 357 -9.39 -13.28 30.78
CA GLN A 357 -10.50 -14.22 30.85
C GLN A 357 -10.05 -15.64 31.18
N ASN A 358 -9.01 -16.15 30.50
CA ASN A 358 -8.60 -17.55 30.57
C ASN A 358 -7.07 -17.71 30.54
N PRO A 359 -6.33 -17.24 31.56
CA PRO A 359 -4.87 -17.41 31.61
C PRO A 359 -4.50 -18.88 31.80
N THR A 360 -3.67 -19.42 30.91
CA THR A 360 -3.19 -20.81 31.02
C THR A 360 -2.20 -20.96 32.19
N PHE A 361 -1.95 -22.20 32.63
CA PHE A 361 -0.92 -22.46 33.66
C PHE A 361 0.47 -21.97 33.21
N GLY A 362 0.81 -22.19 31.94
CA GLY A 362 2.05 -21.68 31.33
C GLY A 362 2.14 -20.16 31.38
N ASP A 363 1.03 -19.45 31.13
CA ASP A 363 0.98 -17.99 31.21
C ASP A 363 1.18 -17.49 32.65
N LYS A 364 0.51 -18.13 33.62
CA LYS A 364 0.65 -17.81 35.05
C LYS A 364 2.09 -17.98 35.52
N PHE A 365 2.72 -19.09 35.16
CA PHE A 365 4.11 -19.38 35.51
C PHE A 365 5.08 -18.39 34.85
N LYS A 366 4.95 -18.16 33.55
CA LYS A 366 5.78 -17.20 32.83
C LYS A 366 5.62 -15.77 33.35
N ALA A 367 4.39 -15.35 33.63
CA ALA A 367 4.12 -14.01 34.16
C ALA A 367 4.67 -13.83 35.58
N PHE A 368 4.67 -14.89 36.41
CA PHE A 368 5.33 -14.87 37.72
C PHE A 368 6.85 -14.67 37.59
N PHE A 369 7.53 -15.37 36.67
CA PHE A 369 8.97 -15.14 36.45
C PHE A 369 9.30 -13.76 35.90
N GLN A 370 8.42 -13.20 35.06
CA GLN A 370 8.66 -11.90 34.44
C GLN A 370 8.29 -10.71 35.32
N HIS A 371 7.27 -10.85 36.18
CA HIS A 371 6.70 -9.74 36.95
C HIS A 371 6.63 -9.99 38.45
N GLY A 372 7.20 -11.10 38.92
CA GLY A 372 7.20 -11.52 40.32
C GLY A 372 5.76 -11.65 40.87
N LEU A 373 5.53 -11.03 42.02
CA LEU A 373 4.25 -11.05 42.73
C LEU A 373 3.09 -10.44 41.93
N LYS A 374 3.38 -9.57 40.94
CA LYS A 374 2.32 -9.04 40.06
C LYS A 374 1.76 -10.09 39.10
N GLY A 375 2.51 -11.16 38.82
CA GLY A 375 2.07 -12.29 37.99
C GLY A 375 1.39 -11.85 36.68
N VAL A 376 0.24 -12.47 36.38
CA VAL A 376 -0.57 -12.17 35.17
C VAL A 376 -1.03 -10.72 35.13
N LYS A 377 -1.32 -10.09 36.28
CA LYS A 377 -1.70 -8.66 36.33
C LYS A 377 -0.57 -7.75 35.84
N GLY A 378 0.69 -8.08 36.16
CA GLY A 378 1.84 -7.33 35.66
C GLY A 378 2.03 -7.44 34.15
N GLU A 379 1.74 -8.61 33.56
CA GLU A 379 1.77 -8.77 32.10
C GLU A 379 0.61 -8.01 31.43
N ILE A 380 -0.59 -8.01 32.05
CA ILE A 380 -1.73 -7.20 31.58
C ILE A 380 -1.42 -5.70 31.61
N GLU A 381 -0.85 -5.18 32.72
CA GLU A 381 -0.40 -3.77 32.83
C GLU A 381 0.61 -3.42 31.73
N LYS A 382 1.55 -4.32 31.45
CA LYS A 382 2.55 -4.14 30.39
C LYS A 382 1.93 -4.19 28.99
N LEU A 383 0.92 -5.03 28.76
CA LEU A 383 0.18 -5.07 27.50
C LEU A 383 -0.62 -3.77 27.32
N GLN A 384 -1.29 -3.28 28.37
CA GLN A 384 -1.98 -2.00 28.33
C GLN A 384 -1.02 -0.85 27.99
N GLY A 385 0.13 -0.77 28.67
CA GLY A 385 1.13 0.26 28.34
C GLY A 385 1.67 0.15 26.90
N LYS A 386 1.72 -1.05 26.30
CA LYS A 386 2.05 -1.20 24.87
C LYS A 386 0.91 -0.74 23.96
N ILE A 387 -0.34 -1.02 24.32
CA ILE A 387 -1.53 -0.55 23.61
C ILE A 387 -1.53 0.98 23.61
N ASP A 388 -1.38 1.61 24.77
CA ASP A 388 -1.40 3.08 24.91
C ASP A 388 -0.33 3.75 24.05
N ILE A 389 0.92 3.26 24.12
CA ILE A 389 2.02 3.79 23.28
C ILE A 389 1.74 3.57 21.79
N THR A 390 1.17 2.42 21.41
CA THR A 390 0.85 2.12 20.01
C THR A 390 -0.28 3.02 19.51
N THR A 391 -1.28 3.30 20.34
CA THR A 391 -2.38 4.24 20.07
C THR A 391 -1.85 5.67 19.93
N MET A 392 -1.00 6.14 20.85
CA MET A 392 -0.37 7.46 20.73
C MET A 392 0.47 7.57 19.45
N ALA A 393 1.24 6.54 19.11
CA ALA A 393 2.00 6.49 17.87
C ALA A 393 1.09 6.54 16.63
N LYS A 394 -0.04 5.83 16.64
CA LYS A 394 -1.09 5.94 15.62
C LYS A 394 -1.64 7.37 15.55
N ASP A 395 -1.95 7.99 16.68
CA ASP A 395 -2.52 9.35 16.73
C ASP A 395 -1.57 10.39 16.14
N THR A 396 -0.25 10.26 16.35
CA THR A 396 0.73 11.14 15.68
C THR A 396 0.66 11.03 14.15
N MET A 397 0.35 9.84 13.63
CA MET A 397 0.18 9.58 12.21
C MET A 397 -1.14 10.13 11.67
N VAL A 398 -2.21 10.03 12.47
CA VAL A 398 -3.49 10.67 12.16
C VAL A 398 -3.33 12.20 12.14
N GLN A 399 -2.50 12.76 13.02
CA GLN A 399 -2.18 14.19 13.06
C GLN A 399 -1.25 14.64 11.91
N GLY A 400 -0.76 13.72 11.07
CA GLY A 400 0.13 14.05 9.95
C GLY A 400 1.56 14.41 10.36
N LYS A 401 1.96 14.15 11.61
CA LYS A 401 3.34 14.42 12.06
C LYS A 401 4.32 13.46 11.38
N SER A 402 5.41 13.97 10.85
CA SER A 402 6.45 13.13 10.23
C SER A 402 7.31 12.42 11.30
N LEU A 403 8.07 11.40 10.90
CA LEU A 403 9.04 10.76 11.81
C LEU A 403 10.12 11.78 12.24
N ASP A 404 10.61 12.58 11.30
CA ASP A 404 11.62 13.62 11.54
C ASP A 404 11.14 14.67 12.55
N GLU A 405 9.87 15.08 12.48
CA GLU A 405 9.29 16.00 13.46
C GLU A 405 9.27 15.38 14.87
N LEU A 406 8.96 14.08 14.98
CA LEU A 406 8.97 13.38 16.26
C LEU A 406 10.40 13.20 16.80
N GLN A 407 11.38 12.96 15.93
CA GLN A 407 12.80 12.87 16.28
C GLN A 407 13.36 14.23 16.70
N LYS A 408 13.09 15.30 15.96
CA LYS A 408 13.47 16.68 16.35
C LYS A 408 12.88 17.08 17.69
N LYS A 409 11.60 16.74 17.93
CA LYS A 409 10.96 16.99 19.23
C LYS A 409 11.63 16.21 20.36
N LEU A 410 12.00 14.96 20.11
CA LEU A 410 12.72 14.12 21.06
C LEU A 410 14.12 14.66 21.36
N GLU A 411 14.85 15.10 20.35
CA GLU A 411 16.16 15.73 20.48
C GLU A 411 16.08 17.02 21.29
N GLY A 412 15.10 17.89 21.00
CA GLY A 412 14.83 19.08 21.80
C GLY A 412 14.65 18.78 23.28
N MET A 413 13.80 17.79 23.62
CA MET A 413 13.62 17.38 25.03
C MET A 413 14.92 16.85 25.67
N LYS A 414 15.77 16.16 24.89
CA LYS A 414 17.07 15.67 25.38
C LYS A 414 18.05 16.81 25.63
N VAL A 415 18.04 17.85 24.78
CA VAL A 415 18.80 19.08 24.98
C VAL A 415 18.33 19.79 26.24
N ASP A 416 17.02 20.02 26.41
CA ASP A 416 16.45 20.65 27.62
C ASP A 416 16.87 19.89 28.90
N ARG A 417 16.79 18.55 28.87
CA ARG A 417 17.25 17.71 29.97
C ARG A 417 18.75 17.89 30.28
N ALA A 418 19.58 18.04 29.25
CA ALA A 418 21.02 18.28 29.41
C ALA A 418 21.27 19.68 30.00
N GLU A 419 20.55 20.70 29.54
CA GLU A 419 20.63 22.07 30.08
C GLU A 419 20.24 22.10 31.56
N PHE A 420 19.16 21.41 31.97
CA PHE A 420 18.80 21.30 33.38
C PHE A 420 19.85 20.54 34.19
N ALA A 421 20.48 19.50 33.61
CA ALA A 421 21.57 18.81 34.28
C ALA A 421 22.79 19.71 34.51
N LEU A 422 23.17 20.52 33.50
CA LEU A 422 24.24 21.51 33.61
C LEU A 422 23.92 22.62 34.61
N ALA A 423 22.66 23.07 34.66
CA ALA A 423 22.20 24.05 35.65
C ALA A 423 22.30 23.49 37.09
N MET A 424 21.91 22.23 37.29
CA MET A 424 22.07 21.54 38.58
C MET A 424 23.55 21.40 38.97
N GLU A 425 24.42 21.03 38.02
CA GLU A 425 25.85 20.88 38.28
C GLU A 425 26.52 22.23 38.61
N SER A 426 26.20 23.27 37.84
CA SER A 426 26.68 24.63 38.09
C SER A 426 26.25 25.15 39.46
N ALA A 427 24.98 24.95 39.82
CA ALA A 427 24.47 25.29 41.14
C ALA A 427 25.17 24.50 42.27
N ARG A 428 25.42 23.20 42.06
CA ARG A 428 26.14 22.35 43.02
C ARG A 428 27.59 22.81 43.20
N ASN A 429 28.25 23.24 42.12
CA ASN A 429 29.62 23.75 42.17
C ASN A 429 29.70 25.06 42.95
N ILE A 430 28.75 25.99 42.78
CA ILE A 430 28.69 27.23 43.57
C ILE A 430 28.55 26.93 45.07
N VAL A 431 27.62 26.05 45.44
CA VAL A 431 27.42 25.65 46.85
C VAL A 431 28.65 24.88 47.39
N GLY A 432 29.23 24.01 46.58
CA GLY A 432 30.39 23.19 46.95
C GLY A 432 31.67 24.00 47.14
N LEU A 433 31.96 24.95 46.24
CA LEU A 433 33.10 25.86 46.33
C LEU A 433 33.01 26.72 47.57
N ARG A 434 31.83 27.30 47.86
CA ARG A 434 31.64 28.07 49.08
C ARG A 434 31.89 27.24 50.34
N ARG A 435 31.34 26.03 50.42
CA ARG A 435 31.58 25.13 51.58
C ARG A 435 33.05 24.77 51.72
N LEU A 436 33.76 24.60 50.61
CA LEU A 436 35.20 24.32 50.61
C LEU A 436 35.98 25.53 51.13
N GLU A 437 35.69 26.73 50.64
CA GLU A 437 36.31 27.99 51.12
C GLU A 437 36.06 28.20 52.62
N GLU A 438 34.82 28.00 53.08
CA GLU A 438 34.45 28.05 54.50
C GLU A 438 35.23 27.00 55.32
N SER A 439 35.37 25.78 54.81
CA SER A 439 36.12 24.71 55.50
C SER A 439 37.64 24.96 55.55
N MET A 440 38.17 25.74 54.62
CA MET A 440 39.58 26.15 54.57
C MET A 440 39.84 27.43 55.36
N GLY A 441 38.82 28.05 55.96
CA GLY A 441 38.94 29.33 56.68
C GLY A 441 39.15 30.55 55.77
N ASN A 442 38.88 30.42 54.47
CA ASN A 442 38.96 31.52 53.52
C ASN A 442 37.68 32.38 53.57
N THR A 443 37.81 33.67 53.25
CA THR A 443 36.63 34.50 53.00
C THR A 443 35.91 34.00 51.75
N PRO A 444 34.59 33.68 51.82
CA PRO A 444 33.86 33.15 50.68
C PRO A 444 33.88 34.11 49.48
N SER A 445 34.16 33.57 48.30
CA SER A 445 34.13 34.34 47.05
C SER A 445 32.71 34.55 46.51
N MET A 446 31.75 33.77 47.01
CA MET A 446 30.33 33.81 46.62
C MET A 446 29.46 34.36 47.74
N SER A 447 28.54 35.28 47.42
CA SER A 447 27.62 35.86 48.40
C SER A 447 26.49 34.90 48.83
N ASP A 448 25.84 35.20 49.96
CA ASP A 448 24.63 34.49 50.42
C ASP A 448 23.51 34.51 49.38
N GLU A 449 23.34 35.63 48.69
CA GLU A 449 22.33 35.79 47.64
C GLU A 449 22.64 34.90 46.43
N GLN A 450 23.91 34.79 46.02
CA GLN A 450 24.34 33.91 44.93
C GLN A 450 24.13 32.43 45.28
N VAL A 451 24.37 32.05 46.53
CA VAL A 451 24.18 30.67 47.01
C VAL A 451 22.70 30.31 47.15
N ASN A 452 21.87 31.22 47.65
CA ASN A 452 20.42 31.03 47.68
C ASN A 452 19.84 30.91 46.27
N LYS A 453 20.28 31.76 45.34
CA LYS A 453 19.89 31.66 43.91
C LYS A 453 20.33 30.34 43.28
N ALA A 454 21.52 29.82 43.63
CA ALA A 454 21.99 28.52 43.18
C ALA A 454 21.12 27.37 43.72
N LEU A 455 20.76 27.40 45.00
CA LEU A 455 19.86 26.41 45.61
C LEU A 455 18.47 26.40 44.95
N ASP A 456 17.90 27.58 44.69
CA ASP A 456 16.62 27.71 43.98
C ASP A 456 16.70 27.18 42.54
N THR A 457 17.79 27.50 41.84
CA THR A 457 18.04 27.01 40.48
C THR A 457 18.16 25.49 40.47
N HIS A 458 18.87 24.90 41.43
CA HIS A 458 18.98 23.45 41.56
C HIS A 458 17.62 22.80 41.84
N ALA A 459 16.82 23.36 42.76
CA ALA A 459 15.50 22.83 43.09
C ALA A 459 14.56 22.84 41.88
N ARG A 460 14.49 23.95 41.14
CA ARG A 460 13.66 24.06 39.92
C ARG A 460 14.15 23.13 38.82
N ALA A 461 15.45 23.14 38.49
CA ALA A 461 16.02 22.30 37.46
C ALA A 461 15.86 20.79 37.77
N LYS A 462 15.90 20.41 39.05
CA LYS A 462 15.63 19.02 39.47
C LYS A 462 14.19 18.60 39.16
N ILE A 463 13.21 19.44 39.50
CA ILE A 463 11.78 19.18 39.23
C ILE A 463 11.54 19.04 37.72
N GLU A 464 12.03 20.00 36.93
CA GLU A 464 11.87 20.00 35.47
C GLU A 464 12.55 18.78 34.82
N LYS A 465 13.76 18.42 35.28
CA LYS A 465 14.46 17.22 34.81
C LYS A 465 13.73 15.92 35.17
N GLU A 466 13.15 15.84 36.37
CA GLU A 466 12.36 14.70 36.81
C GLU A 466 11.05 14.56 36.02
N ASP A 467 10.42 15.67 35.62
CA ASP A 467 9.23 15.71 34.76
C ASP A 467 9.54 15.39 33.28
N LEU A 468 10.70 15.81 32.75
CA LEU A 468 11.10 15.50 31.37
C LEU A 468 11.49 14.04 31.15
N ASN A 469 12.07 13.38 32.15
CA ASN A 469 12.52 11.99 32.03
C ASN A 469 11.43 11.00 31.57
N PRO A 470 10.21 10.96 32.16
CA PRO A 470 9.14 10.08 31.69
C PRO A 470 8.67 10.48 30.28
N LYS A 471 8.55 11.78 29.98
CA LYS A 471 8.14 12.29 28.66
C LYS A 471 9.11 11.90 27.54
N ILE A 472 10.41 11.98 27.80
CA ILE A 472 11.46 11.51 26.88
C ILE A 472 11.31 10.01 26.65
N LYS A 473 11.18 9.21 27.72
CA LYS A 473 11.01 7.75 27.60
C LYS A 473 9.76 7.35 26.82
N GLU A 474 8.67 8.09 27.01
CA GLU A 474 7.41 7.89 26.27
C GLU A 474 7.61 8.22 24.80
N GLN A 475 8.16 9.40 24.49
CA GLN A 475 8.44 9.84 23.13
C GLN A 475 9.42 8.89 22.41
N GLU A 476 10.46 8.39 23.08
CA GLU A 476 11.39 7.38 22.54
C GLU A 476 10.65 6.10 22.13
N LYS A 477 9.71 5.64 22.97
CA LYS A 477 8.89 4.47 22.65
C LYS A 477 7.95 4.74 21.48
N ILE A 478 7.34 5.92 21.42
CA ILE A 478 6.47 6.34 20.30
C ILE A 478 7.27 6.33 18.99
N VAL A 479 8.45 6.97 18.96
CA VAL A 479 9.35 6.99 17.78
C VAL A 479 9.73 5.57 17.38
N LYS A 480 10.14 4.72 18.33
CA LYS A 480 10.52 3.33 18.04
C LYS A 480 9.37 2.49 17.48
N VAL A 481 8.15 2.69 17.99
CA VAL A 481 6.96 2.00 17.46
C VAL A 481 6.63 2.53 16.06
N ARG A 482 6.74 3.85 15.83
CA ARG A 482 6.59 4.46 14.49
C ARG A 482 7.59 3.90 13.49
N GLU A 483 8.87 3.84 13.81
CA GLU A 483 9.92 3.28 12.94
C GLU A 483 9.62 1.83 12.56
N LYS A 484 9.09 1.04 13.50
CA LYS A 484 8.81 -0.38 13.26
C LYS A 484 7.52 -0.62 12.44
N LEU A 485 6.51 0.23 12.60
CA LEU A 485 5.17 0.01 12.04
C LEU A 485 4.84 0.91 10.86
N ALA A 486 5.56 2.01 10.65
CA ALA A 486 5.45 2.79 9.43
C ALA A 486 5.87 1.94 8.20
N PRO A 487 5.34 2.22 7.02
CA PRO A 487 5.92 1.70 5.79
C PRO A 487 7.39 2.15 5.73
N GLU A 488 8.30 1.25 5.36
CA GLU A 488 9.63 1.69 4.90
C GLU A 488 9.38 2.58 3.68
N GLU A 489 9.95 3.79 3.66
CA GLU A 489 9.86 4.65 2.49
C GLU A 489 10.30 3.82 1.28
N ALA A 490 9.48 3.80 0.22
CA ALA A 490 9.81 3.07 -0.99
C ALA A 490 11.21 3.52 -1.43
N SER A 491 12.19 2.61 -1.31
CA SER A 491 13.51 2.85 -1.82
C SER A 491 13.36 3.28 -3.27
N HIS A 492 14.05 4.35 -3.66
CA HIS A 492 14.04 4.85 -5.03
C HIS A 492 14.57 3.74 -5.96
N GLY A 493 13.66 2.90 -6.44
CA GLY A 493 13.97 1.77 -7.30
C GLY A 493 13.98 2.23 -8.74
N GLN A 494 15.15 2.60 -9.26
CA GLN A 494 15.42 2.34 -10.68
C GLN A 494 15.41 0.81 -10.85
N GLY A 495 14.49 0.31 -11.66
CA GLY A 495 14.37 -1.12 -11.95
C GLY A 495 15.69 -1.71 -12.44
N HIS A 496 16.37 -2.46 -11.57
CA HIS A 496 17.47 -3.31 -11.98
C HIS A 496 16.91 -4.47 -12.82
N LYS A 497 17.07 -4.36 -14.14
CA LYS A 497 16.99 -5.52 -15.05
C LYS A 497 18.03 -6.55 -14.61
N GLN A 498 17.60 -7.71 -14.14
CA GLN A 498 18.40 -8.93 -14.22
C GLN A 498 18.44 -9.38 -15.69
N GLN A 499 19.51 -9.01 -16.39
CA GLN A 499 19.98 -9.73 -17.57
C GLN A 499 21.31 -10.41 -17.22
N GLN A 500 21.31 -11.74 -17.31
CA GLN A 500 22.40 -12.67 -17.69
C GLN A 500 21.99 -14.04 -17.12
N GLY A 501 21.91 -15.14 -17.85
CA GLY A 501 22.25 -15.44 -19.23
C GLY A 501 22.20 -16.96 -19.30
N THR A 502 21.40 -17.50 -20.21
CA THR A 502 21.39 -18.92 -20.56
C THR A 502 22.74 -19.27 -21.17
N GLY A 503 23.65 -19.76 -20.32
CA GLY A 503 24.90 -20.37 -20.74
C GLY A 503 24.64 -21.80 -21.19
N THR A 504 24.44 -21.97 -22.50
CA THR A 504 24.68 -23.22 -23.21
C THR A 504 26.07 -23.73 -22.84
N LYS A 505 26.16 -24.94 -22.27
CA LYS A 505 27.39 -25.74 -22.34
C LYS A 505 27.07 -27.09 -22.96
N ILE A 506 27.58 -27.21 -24.17
CA ILE A 506 27.89 -28.45 -24.88
C ILE A 506 28.89 -29.22 -24.00
N HIS A 507 28.46 -30.35 -23.46
CA HIS A 507 29.05 -31.68 -23.65
C HIS A 507 28.21 -32.73 -22.92
#